data_AF-A0A352JEM6-F1
#
_entry.id   AF-A0A352JEM6-F1
#
_cell.length_a   1.000
_cell.length_b   1.000
_cell.length_c   1.000
_cell.angle_alpha   90.00
_cell.angle_beta   90.00
_cell.angle_gamma   90.00
#
_symmetry.space_group_name_H-M   'P 1'
#
loop_
_entity.id
_entity.type
_entity.pdbx_description
1 polymer ?
#
loop_
_entity_poly.entity_id
_entity_poly.type
_entity_poly.pdbx_seq_one_letter_code
_entity_poly.pdbx_strand_id
1 'polypeptide(L)' 'ESAIFAYPEIDSSLRGIPLSGYIIFYRVNENLIEIVRVVSGYRDLDSLFRGSSDTN' A
#
# COMPACT_ATOMS: atom_id res chain seq x y z
N GLU A 1 -16.64 9.05 1.18
CA GLU A 1 -15.40 9.79 1.42
C GLU A 1 -14.26 8.78 1.42
N SER A 2 -13.34 8.86 0.45
CA SER A 2 -12.18 7.96 0.39
C SER A 2 -11.01 8.65 1.07
N ALA A 3 -10.52 8.08 2.17
CA ALA A 3 -9.38 8.62 2.91
C ALA A 3 -8.06 8.18 2.23
N ILE A 4 -7.11 9.10 2.09
CA ILE A 4 -5.75 8.80 1.63
C ILE A 4 -4.88 8.57 2.86
N PHE A 5 -4.19 7.43 2.90
CA PHE A 5 -3.27 7.06 3.97
C PHE A 5 -1.82 7.15 3.50
N ALA A 6 -0.91 7.54 4.39
CA ALA A 6 0.53 7.54 4.14
C ALA A 6 1.20 6.46 5.00
N TYR A 7 2.25 5.81 4.47
CA TYR A 7 2.98 4.73 5.13
C TYR A 7 4.47 5.09 5.29
N PRO A 8 4.79 6.15 6.07
CA PRO A 8 6.15 6.67 6.19
C PRO A 8 7.16 5.66 6.74
N GLU A 9 6.72 4.65 7.49
CA GLU A 9 7.53 3.57 8.02
C GLU A 9 7.99 2.55 6.96
N ILE A 10 7.30 2.48 5.83
CA ILE A 10 7.68 1.65 4.68
C ILE A 10 8.46 2.51 3.67
N ASP A 11 7.86 3.64 3.28
CA ASP A 11 8.43 4.60 2.33
C ASP A 11 7.66 5.93 2.42
N SER A 12 8.38 7.04 2.59
CA SER A 12 7.80 8.38 2.75
C SER A 12 6.98 8.87 1.56
N SER A 13 7.19 8.31 0.36
CA SER A 13 6.45 8.60 -0.86
C SER A 13 5.22 7.70 -1.07
N LEU A 14 5.11 6.60 -0.31
CA LEU A 14 4.05 5.62 -0.49
C LEU A 14 2.72 6.12 0.11
N ARG A 15 1.66 6.00 -0.68
CA ARG A 15 0.29 6.35 -0.33
C ARG A 15 -0.63 5.16 -0.59
N GLY A 16 -1.70 5.07 0.17
CA GLY A 16 -2.75 4.07 -0.02
C GLY A 16 -4.12 4.71 -0.08
N ILE A 17 -4.96 4.22 -0.98
CA ILE A 17 -6.37 4.60 -1.06
C ILE A 17 -7.25 3.33 -1.01
N PRO A 18 -8.18 3.22 -0.04
CA PRO A 18 -9.15 2.15 -0.02
C PRO A 18 -10.24 2.43 -1.06
N LEU A 19 -10.50 1.45 -1.91
CA LEU A 19 -11.53 1.51 -2.94
C LEU A 19 -12.22 0.16 -3.07
N SER A 20 -13.52 0.12 -2.76
CA SER A 20 -14.40 -1.04 -2.98
C SER A 20 -13.84 -2.38 -2.45
N GLY A 21 -13.26 -2.36 -1.25
CA GLY A 21 -12.68 -3.57 -0.62
C GLY A 21 -11.26 -3.91 -1.10
N TYR A 22 -10.62 -3.03 -1.86
CA TYR A 22 -9.22 -3.08 -2.22
C TYR A 22 -8.46 -1.91 -1.59
N ILE A 23 -7.14 -2.06 -1.45
CA ILE A 23 -6.22 -0.96 -1.18
C ILE A 23 -5.29 -0.83 -2.36
N ILE A 24 -5.27 0.36 -2.97
CA ILE A 24 -4.34 0.70 -4.04
C ILE A 24 -3.17 1.44 -3.42
N PHE A 25 -1.98 0.86 -3.51
CA PHE A 25 -0.73 1.48 -3.12
C PHE A 25 -0.11 2.19 -4.32
N TYR A 26 0.21 3.47 -4.15
CA TYR A 26 0.75 4.30 -5.22
C TYR A 26 1.80 5.27 -4.69
N ARG A 27 2.63 5.79 -5.60
CA ARG A 27 3.57 6.89 -5.35
C ARG A 27 3.30 7.99 -6.36
N VAL A 28 3.53 9.23 -5.94
CA VAL A 28 3.44 10.40 -6.80
C VAL A 28 4.86 10.88 -7.10
N ASN A 29 5.21 10.86 -8.38
CA ASN A 29 6.43 11.44 -8.90
C ASN A 29 6.09 12.75 -9.63
N GLU A 30 7.11 13.48 -10.08
CA GLU A 30 6.95 14.85 -10.63
C GLU A 30 5.86 14.98 -11.70
N ASN A 31 5.69 13.96 -12.55
CA ASN A 31 4.74 14.01 -13.67
C ASN A 31 3.83 12.78 -13.79
N LEU A 32 3.92 11.83 -12.86
CA LEU A 32 3.18 10.57 -12.97
C LEU A 32 2.77 9.99 -11.61
N ILE A 33 1.71 9.20 -11.64
CA ILE A 33 1.32 8.32 -10.54
C ILE A 33 1.74 6.91 -10.90
N GLU A 34 2.57 6.31 -10.06
CA GLU A 34 2.98 4.92 -10.19
C GLU A 34 2.12 4.06 -9.28
N ILE A 35 1.42 3.08 -9.87
CA ILE A 35 0.69 2.07 -9.09
C ILE A 35 1.67 0.96 -8.70
N VAL A 36 1.99 0.89 -7.42
CA VAL A 36 2.96 -0.07 -6.87
C VAL A 36 2.30 -1.43 -6.68
N ARG A 37 1.10 -1.48 -6.12
CA ARG A 37 0.35 -2.72 -5.89
C ARG A 37 -1.13 -2.46 -5.69
N VAL A 38 -1.96 -3.42 -6.08
CA VAL A 38 -3.38 -3.48 -5.71
C VAL A 38 -3.60 -4.72 -4.85
N VAL A 39 -4.20 -4.52 -3.68
CA VAL A 39 -4.40 -5.57 -2.67
C VAL A 39 -5.88 -5.69 -2.37
N SER A 40 -6.39 -6.92 -2.26
CA SER A 40 -7.73 -7.13 -1.71
C SER A 40 -7.72 -6.92 -0.19
N GLY A 41 -8.40 -5.88 0.26
CA GLY A 41 -8.61 -5.59 1.69
C GLY A 41 -9.51 -6.61 2.39
N TYR A 42 -10.13 -7.53 1.64
CA TYR A 42 -10.97 -8.60 2.19
C TYR A 42 -10.18 -9.83 2.66
N ARG A 43 -8.90 -9.99 2.27
CA ARG A 43 -8.21 -11.28 2.44
C ARG A 43 -6.80 -11.22 3.00
N ASP A 44 -6.07 -10.10 2.83
CA ASP A 44 -4.61 -10.18 2.92
C ASP A 44 -3.92 -8.98 3.58
N LEU A 45 -4.50 -8.33 4.59
CA LEU A 45 -3.72 -7.35 5.34
C LEU A 45 -2.60 -8.01 6.16
N ASP A 46 -2.90 -9.08 6.90
CA ASP A 46 -1.90 -9.78 7.73
C ASP A 46 -0.84 -10.57 6.93
N SER A 47 -1.19 -11.09 5.75
CA SER A 47 -0.26 -11.90 4.94
C SER A 47 0.79 -11.06 4.22
N LEU A 48 0.51 -9.77 3.95
CA LEU A 48 1.44 -8.85 3.32
C LEU A 48 2.61 -8.45 4.23
N PHE A 49 2.40 -8.46 5.54
CA PHE A 49 3.43 -8.12 6.53
C PHE A 49 4.19 -9.35 7.05
N ARG A 50 3.84 -10.57 6.60
CA ARG A 50 4.47 -11.83 7.02
C ARG A 50 5.76 -12.19 6.27
N GLY A 51 6.29 -11.30 5.44
CA GLY A 51 7.44 -11.56 4.57
C GLY A 51 8.80 -11.05 5.06
N SER A 52 8.94 -10.58 6.31
CA SER A 52 10.22 -10.02 6.81
C SER A 52 10.67 -10.61 8.15
N SER A 53 10.72 -11.93 8.24
CA SER A 53 11.42 -12.62 9.34
C SER A 53 11.99 -13.95 8.88
N ASP A 54 12.91 -13.91 7.90
CA ASP A 54 13.86 -14.99 7.67
C ASP A 54 15.28 -14.41 7.81
N THR A 55 15.72 -14.26 9.06
CA THR A 55 17.16 -14.29 9.38
C THR A 55 17.35 -15.41 10.40
N ASN A 56 17.90 -16.51 9.89
CA ASN A 56 18.47 -17.64 10.62
C ASN A 56 19.54 -17.20 11.63
#